data_AF-A0A9D4BHW3-F1
#
_entry.id   AF-A0A9D4BHW3-F1
#
_cell.length_a   1.000
_cell.length_b   1.000
_cell.length_c   1.000
_cell.angle_alpha   90.00
_cell.angle_beta   90.00
_cell.angle_gamma   90.00
#
_symmetry.space_group_name_H-M   'P 1'
#
loop_
_entity.id
_entity.type
_entity.pdbx_description
1 polymer ?
#
loop_
_entity_poly.entity_id
_entity_poly.type
_entity_poly.pdbx_seq_one_letter_code
_entity_poly.pdbx_strand_id
1 'polypeptide(L)' 'MSRVDEVLSRIKDAGLKLCPDKCNVLETEVTFLGHVVFTKGIKPDTNNVAKVIN' A
#
# COMPACT_ATOMS: atom_id res chain seq x y z
N MET A 1 -19.34 9.10 0.00
CA MET A 1 -18.52 8.03 -0.61
C MET A 1 -17.13 8.12 0.00
N SER A 2 -16.56 7.03 0.50
CA SER A 2 -15.20 7.08 1.04
C SER A 2 -14.17 7.18 -0.09
N ARG A 3 -12.97 7.66 0.21
CA ARG A 3 -11.87 7.73 -0.77
C ARG A 3 -11.52 6.34 -1.33
N VAL A 4 -11.70 5.29 -0.53
CA VAL A 4 -11.42 3.90 -0.94
C VAL A 4 -12.50 3.43 -1.92
N ASP A 5 -13.78 3.69 -1.64
CA ASP A 5 -14.89 3.30 -2.54
C ASP A 5 -14.72 3.93 -3.93
N GLU A 6 -14.26 5.19 -3.98
CA GLU A 6 -14.02 5.89 -5.24
C GLU A 6 -12.93 5.23 -6.09
N VAL A 7 -11.80 4.88 -5.47
CA VAL A 7 -10.70 4.21 -6.17
C VAL A 7 -11.14 2.83 -6.66
N LEU A 8 -11.86 2.06 -5.83
CA LEU A 8 -12.37 0.74 -6.20
C LEU A 8 -13.38 0.81 -7.35
N SER A 9 -14.26 1.82 -7.37
CA SER A 9 -15.18 2.05 -8.49
C SER A 9 -14.42 2.32 -9.78
N ARG A 10 -13.44 3.24 -9.76
CA ARG A 10 -12.64 3.59 -10.94
C ARG A 10 -11.85 2.41 -11.50
N ILE A 11 -11.30 1.57 -10.62
CA ILE A 11 -10.60 0.33 -11.04
C ILE A 11 -11.57 -0.61 -11.77
N LYS A 12 -12.78 -0.79 -11.22
CA LYS A 12 -13.83 -1.60 -11.83
C LYS A 12 -14.28 -1.03 -13.19
N ASP A 13 -14.51 0.27 -13.26
CA ASP A 13 -14.97 0.96 -14.48
C ASP A 13 -13.91 0.90 -15.60
N ALA A 14 -12.62 0.86 -15.24
CA ALA A 14 -11.51 0.63 -16.16
C ALA A 14 -11.37 -0.85 -16.60
N GLY A 15 -12.21 -1.76 -16.13
CA GLY A 15 -12.14 -3.19 -16.45
C GLY A 15 -10.95 -3.93 -15.80
N LEU A 16 -10.30 -3.32 -14.81
CA LEU A 16 -9.17 -3.92 -14.09
C LEU A 16 -9.66 -4.79 -12.93
N LYS A 17 -8.92 -5.85 -12.63
CA LYS A 17 -9.18 -6.73 -11.48
C LYS A 17 -8.06 -6.60 -10.46
N LEU A 18 -8.43 -6.44 -9.20
CA LEU A 18 -7.51 -6.54 -8.08
C LEU A 18 -7.15 -8.01 -7.82
N CYS A 19 -5.92 -8.24 -7.36
CA CYS A 19 -5.45 -9.54 -6.89
C CYS A 19 -5.51 -9.52 -5.35
N PRO A 20 -6.49 -10.20 -4.71
CA PRO A 20 -6.70 -10.10 -3.27
C PRO A 20 -5.45 -10.45 -2.45
N ASP A 21 -4.69 -11.46 -2.87
CA ASP A 21 -3.46 -11.91 -2.21
C ASP A 21 -2.36 -10.84 -2.17
N LYS A 22 -2.45 -9.81 -3.03
CA LYS A 22 -1.49 -8.69 -3.09
C LYS A 22 -2.03 -7.41 -2.45
N CYS A 23 -3.26 -7.42 -1.93
CA CYS A 23 -3.88 -6.24 -1.33
C CYS A 23 -3.74 -6.26 0.20
N ASN A 24 -3.14 -5.22 0.77
CA ASN A 24 -3.14 -4.97 2.20
C ASN A 24 -4.26 -3.97 2.54
N VAL A 25 -5.38 -4.46 3.06
CA VAL A 25 -6.57 -3.65 3.40
C VAL A 25 -6.83 -3.67 4.90
N LEU A 26 -7.37 -2.57 5.43
CA LEU A 26 -7.70 -2.42 6.86
C LEU A 26 -6.51 -2.55 7.82
N GLU A 27 -5.30 -2.33 7.34
CA GLU A 27 -4.07 -2.35 8.14
C GLU A 27 -3.77 -0.97 8.75
N THR A 28 -3.11 -0.96 9.92
CA THR A 28 -2.64 0.28 10.57
C THR A 28 -1.25 0.72 10.09
N GLU A 29 -0.54 -0.18 9.41
CA GLU A 29 0.72 0.10 8.71
C GLU A 29 0.82 -0.72 7.42
N VAL A 30 1.42 -0.12 6.38
CA VAL A 30 1.65 -0.79 5.08
C VAL A 30 3.01 -0.41 4.50
N THR A 31 3.67 -1.36 3.85
CA THR A 31 4.89 -1.09 3.09
C THR A 31 4.52 -0.60 1.69
N PHE A 32 4.96 0.61 1.34
CA PHE A 32 4.76 1.21 0.03
C PHE A 32 6.05 1.86 -0.45
N LEU A 33 6.51 1.49 -1.65
CA LEU A 33 7.72 2.02 -2.30
C LEU A 33 8.99 1.99 -1.42
N GLY A 34 9.17 0.93 -0.61
CA GLY A 34 10.34 0.79 0.27
C GLY A 34 10.27 1.63 1.57
N HIS A 35 9.09 2.12 1.91
CA HIS A 35 8.79 2.80 3.16
C HIS A 35 7.62 2.14 3.86
N VAL A 36 7.63 2.16 5.19
CA VAL A 36 6.47 1.78 6.01
C VAL A 36 5.68 3.05 6.31
N VAL A 37 4.45 3.11 5.81
CA VAL A 37 3.47 4.15 6.11
C VAL A 37 2.61 3.66 7.27
N PHE A 38 2.55 4.43 8.35
CA PHE A 38 1.82 4.06 9.56
C PHE A 38 1.09 5.27 10.14
N THR A 39 0.29 5.06 11.18
CA THR A 39 -0.62 6.10 11.74
C THR A 39 0.06 7.42 12.12
N LYS A 40 1.35 7.42 12.49
CA LYS A 40 2.08 8.63 12.92
C LYS A 40 3.02 9.20 11.85
N GLY A 41 3.11 8.60 10.67
CA GLY A 41 3.99 9.10 9.60
C GLY A 41 4.57 8.00 8.71
N ILE A 42 5.78 8.26 8.21
CA ILE A 42 6.49 7.39 7.26
C ILE A 42 7.87 7.09 7.83
N LYS A 43 8.31 5.83 7.75
CA LYS A 43 9.67 5.41 8.13
C LYS A 43 10.29 4.51 7.03
N PRO A 44 11.61 4.48 6.85
CA PRO A 44 12.24 3.56 5.91
C PRO A 44 11.95 2.09 6.26
N ASP A 45 11.69 1.25 5.24
CA ASP A 45 11.61 -0.21 5.42
C ASP A 45 13.03 -0.76 5.65
N THR A 46 13.21 -1.51 6.74
CA THR A 46 14.50 -2.12 7.09
C THR A 46 14.99 -3.07 6.00
N ASN A 47 14.09 -3.77 5.30
CA ASN A 47 14.45 -4.64 4.18
C ASN A 47 14.99 -3.84 3.00
N ASN A 48 14.48 -2.63 2.79
CA ASN A 48 14.97 -1.75 1.75
C ASN A 48 16.32 -1.14 2.13
N VAL A 49 16.46 -0.70 3.39
CA VAL A 49 17.72 -0.16 3.92
C VAL A 49 18.84 -1.20 3.95
N ALA A 50 18.54 -2.46 4.25
CA ALA A 50 19.53 -3.54 4.24
C ALA A 50 20.19 -3.73 2.88
N LYS A 51 19.53 -3.37 1.77
CA LYS A 51 20.13 -3.48 0.42
C LYS A 51 21.26 -2.49 0.17
N VAL A 52 21.38 -1.43 0.98
CA VAL A 52 22.42 -0.40 0.84
C VAL A 52 23.47 -0.46 1.95
N ILE A 53 23.28 -1.31 2.95
CA ILE A 53 24.24 -1.57 4.03
C ILE A 53 24.83 -2.96 3.77
N ASN A 54 26.01 -3.01 3.15
CA ASN A 54 26.78 -4.24 2.94
C ASN A 54 27.26 -4.84 4.26
#